data_AF-A0A917GRL0-F1
#
_entry.id   AF-A0A917GRL0-F1
#
_cell.length_a   1.000
_cell.length_b   1.000
_cell.length_c   1.000
_cell.angle_alpha   90.00
_cell.angle_beta   90.00
_cell.angle_gamma   90.00
#
_symmetry.space_group_name_H-M   'P 1'
#
loop_
_entity.id
_entity.type
_entity.pdbx_description
1 polymer ?
#
loop_
_entity_poly.entity_id
_entity_poly.type
_entity_poly.pdbx_seq_one_letter_code
_entity_poly.pdbx_strand_id
1 'polypeptide(L)'
;MEIFVFSYNRGAFLKNCIDSLLRHTEGCRICVVDDNSTCPDTQAYLAALPAEIELMPVPQASEARHGGLYPNMQLALDAAAEDVTIFFIQDDMQLVRDFTSDDRQYIDAFFTHYDKAAFLHPMFLRGRRNRRDRRITKLAPDFPVYFREQPEKKNWRDLSYVDGVIAHAGRLKAANWQFVEGEAANADQAAGLFGKMGIWPYPLAMFLPEVPVYRGKHKTTAVALAERWAGTDPKAFRDMNEAEVERFKQRDLNQLPVAEHFIDCEAPVKKPFHYSVVNVYPLLRVWHKLTQWLS
;
A
#
# COMPACT_ATOMS: atom_id res chain seq x y z
N MET A 1 -3.96 -1.92 16.79
CA MET A 1 -3.63 -1.32 15.49
C MET A 1 -4.94 -0.92 14.86
N GLU A 2 -4.99 0.28 14.31
CA GLU A 2 -6.10 0.74 13.49
C GLU A 2 -5.68 0.68 12.02
N ILE A 3 -6.55 0.22 11.14
CA ILE A 3 -6.28 0.04 9.72
C ILE A 3 -7.23 0.95 8.95
N PHE A 4 -6.68 1.85 8.14
CA PHE A 4 -7.48 2.70 7.27
C PHE A 4 -7.28 2.30 5.81
N VAL A 5 -8.39 1.96 5.15
CA VAL A 5 -8.44 1.54 3.75
C VAL A 5 -8.91 2.70 2.90
N PHE A 6 -8.04 3.23 2.05
CA PHE A 6 -8.38 4.32 1.14
C PHE A 6 -8.92 3.77 -0.17
N SER A 7 -10.14 4.18 -0.55
CA SER A 7 -10.78 3.72 -1.77
C SER A 7 -11.29 4.84 -2.65
N TYR A 8 -11.27 4.61 -3.96
CA TYR A 8 -11.97 5.44 -4.93
C TYR A 8 -12.37 4.65 -6.17
N ASN A 9 -13.67 4.40 -6.30
CA ASN A 9 -14.33 3.82 -7.46
C ASN A 9 -13.78 2.46 -7.95
N ARG A 10 -13.37 1.59 -7.03
CA ARG A 10 -12.86 0.24 -7.34
C ARG A 10 -13.49 -0.85 -6.48
N GLY A 11 -14.82 -1.00 -6.53
CA GLY A 11 -15.59 -1.86 -5.63
C GLY A 11 -15.07 -3.29 -5.50
N ALA A 12 -14.70 -3.94 -6.61
CA ALA A 12 -14.12 -5.29 -6.57
C ALA A 12 -12.75 -5.36 -5.88
N PHE A 13 -11.90 -4.34 -6.07
CA PHE A 13 -10.59 -4.26 -5.42
C PHE A 13 -10.74 -3.97 -3.93
N LEU A 14 -11.60 -2.99 -3.58
CA LEU A 14 -11.96 -2.71 -2.20
C LEU A 14 -12.48 -3.96 -1.50
N LYS A 15 -13.37 -4.73 -2.13
CA LYS A 15 -13.85 -6.00 -1.61
C LYS A 15 -12.70 -6.99 -1.35
N ASN A 16 -11.81 -7.19 -2.33
CA ASN A 16 -10.66 -8.07 -2.17
C ASN A 16 -9.75 -7.64 -0.98
N CYS A 17 -9.48 -6.33 -0.86
CA CYS A 17 -8.69 -5.77 0.23
C CYS A 17 -9.34 -6.04 1.59
N ILE A 18 -10.63 -5.68 1.75
CA ILE A 18 -11.39 -5.88 2.98
C ILE A 18 -11.51 -7.36 3.35
N ASP A 19 -11.83 -8.23 2.38
CA ASP A 19 -11.91 -9.66 2.63
C ASP A 19 -10.56 -10.20 3.14
N SER A 20 -9.42 -9.72 2.61
CA SER A 20 -8.10 -10.13 3.10
C SER A 20 -7.78 -9.61 4.50
N LEU A 21 -8.23 -8.38 4.83
CA LEU A 21 -8.06 -7.82 6.17
C LEU A 21 -8.88 -8.58 7.21
N LEU A 22 -10.12 -8.93 6.89
CA LEU A 22 -10.97 -9.74 7.77
C LEU A 22 -10.38 -11.12 8.05
N ARG A 23 -9.72 -11.74 7.06
CA ARG A 23 -9.03 -13.02 7.25
C ARG A 23 -7.77 -12.90 8.10
N HIS A 24 -7.00 -11.83 7.93
CA HIS A 24 -5.63 -11.77 8.43
C HIS A 24 -5.37 -10.80 9.58
N THR A 25 -6.35 -10.00 10.01
CA THR A 25 -6.12 -8.95 11.03
C THR A 25 -7.07 -9.04 12.21
N GLU A 26 -7.16 -10.23 12.81
CA GLU A 26 -7.97 -10.44 14.01
C GLU A 26 -7.64 -9.41 15.11
N GLY A 27 -8.69 -8.84 15.71
CA GLY A 27 -8.57 -7.84 16.77
C GLY A 27 -8.03 -6.47 16.31
N CYS A 28 -7.96 -6.21 15.01
CA CYS A 28 -7.67 -4.88 14.47
C CYS A 28 -8.97 -4.15 14.12
N ARG A 29 -9.00 -2.84 14.38
CA ARG A 29 -10.10 -1.98 13.93
C ARG A 29 -9.86 -1.62 12.46
N ILE A 30 -10.85 -1.85 11.60
CA ILE A 30 -10.75 -1.56 10.17
C ILE A 30 -11.77 -0.49 9.81
N CYS A 31 -11.29 0.56 9.15
CA CYS A 31 -12.09 1.69 8.72
C CYS A 31 -11.84 1.99 7.23
N VAL A 32 -12.90 2.08 6.45
CA VAL A 32 -12.85 2.49 5.04
C VAL A 32 -12.99 4.00 4.97
N VAL A 33 -12.08 4.65 4.26
CA VAL A 33 -12.15 6.07 3.92
C VAL A 33 -12.35 6.17 2.40
N ASP A 34 -13.61 6.32 2.00
CA ASP A 34 -13.99 6.40 0.59
C ASP A 34 -13.96 7.84 0.08
N ASP A 35 -13.27 8.08 -1.03
CA ASP A 35 -13.11 9.40 -1.64
C ASP A 35 -14.34 9.81 -2.48
N ASN A 36 -15.54 9.67 -1.91
CA ASN A 36 -16.82 9.95 -2.56
C ASN A 36 -16.99 9.21 -3.90
N SER A 37 -16.88 7.88 -3.86
CA SER A 37 -17.11 7.02 -5.00
C SER A 37 -18.50 7.23 -5.60
N THR A 38 -18.54 7.33 -6.92
CA THR A 38 -19.75 7.51 -7.73
C THR A 38 -20.06 6.31 -8.61
N CYS A 39 -19.13 5.35 -8.73
CA CYS A 39 -19.38 4.17 -9.54
C CYS A 39 -20.36 3.22 -8.81
N PRO A 40 -21.40 2.72 -9.50
CA PRO A 40 -22.45 1.92 -8.86
C PRO A 40 -21.92 0.70 -8.13
N ASP A 41 -20.91 0.02 -8.70
CA ASP A 41 -20.32 -1.19 -8.12
C ASP A 41 -19.66 -0.90 -6.77
N THR A 42 -18.97 0.24 -6.61
CA THR A 42 -18.39 0.64 -5.32
C THR A 42 -19.48 1.06 -4.34
N GLN A 43 -20.45 1.87 -4.76
CA GLN A 43 -21.53 2.30 -3.86
C GLN A 43 -22.34 1.13 -3.33
N ALA A 44 -22.62 0.13 -4.18
CA ALA A 44 -23.28 -1.10 -3.78
C ALA A 44 -22.47 -1.87 -2.75
N TYR A 45 -21.14 -1.98 -2.92
CA TYR A 45 -20.28 -2.64 -1.94
C TYR A 45 -20.19 -1.86 -0.62
N LEU A 46 -20.03 -0.53 -0.68
CA LEU A 46 -20.00 0.33 0.52
C LEU A 46 -21.29 0.21 1.35
N ALA A 47 -22.44 0.15 0.69
CA ALA A 47 -23.74 -0.06 1.34
C ALA A 47 -23.90 -1.46 1.96
N ALA A 48 -23.09 -2.43 1.51
CA ALA A 48 -23.10 -3.82 1.95
C ALA A 48 -21.82 -4.19 2.73
N LEU A 49 -21.10 -3.22 3.30
CA LEU A 49 -19.91 -3.48 4.10
C LEU A 49 -20.25 -4.42 5.27
N PRO A 50 -19.35 -5.36 5.61
CA PRO A 50 -19.52 -6.19 6.79
C PRO A 50 -19.67 -5.32 8.05
N ALA A 51 -20.50 -5.77 9.00
CA ALA A 51 -20.87 -4.98 10.18
C ALA A 51 -19.67 -4.60 11.08
N GLU A 52 -18.58 -5.35 10.99
CA GLU A 52 -17.32 -5.11 11.71
C GLU A 52 -16.47 -3.99 11.07
N ILE A 53 -16.80 -3.55 9.86
CA ILE A 53 -16.05 -2.54 9.11
C ILE A 53 -16.75 -1.19 9.26
N GLU A 54 -15.99 -0.20 9.71
CA GLU A 54 -16.48 1.17 9.81
C GLU A 54 -16.32 1.89 8.46
N LEU A 55 -17.30 2.71 8.10
CA LEU A 55 -17.17 3.66 6.99
C LEU A 55 -16.97 5.07 7.57
N MET A 56 -15.80 5.67 7.34
CA MET A 56 -15.49 7.02 7.77
C MET A 56 -16.25 8.04 6.91
N PRO A 57 -17.00 8.97 7.52
CA PRO A 57 -17.62 10.05 6.77
C PRO A 57 -16.56 11.03 6.29
N VAL A 58 -16.42 11.18 4.98
CA VAL A 58 -15.59 12.23 4.37
C VAL A 58 -16.47 13.45 4.11
N PRO A 59 -16.08 14.66 4.58
CA PRO A 59 -16.84 15.87 4.31
C PRO A 59 -17.06 16.07 2.81
N GLN A 60 -18.30 16.37 2.39
CA GLN A 60 -18.53 16.80 1.02
C GLN A 60 -17.82 18.14 0.80
N ALA A 61 -16.87 18.19 -0.13
CA ALA A 61 -16.12 19.39 -0.40
C ALA A 61 -17.05 20.51 -0.91
N SER A 62 -17.17 21.59 -0.14
CA SER A 62 -17.78 22.85 -0.57
C SER A 62 -16.86 23.53 -1.57
N GLU A 63 -17.14 23.45 -2.87
CA GLU A 63 -16.54 24.18 -4.02
C GLU A 63 -15.01 24.14 -4.20
N ALA A 64 -14.23 23.77 -3.18
CA ALA A 64 -12.83 23.42 -3.25
C ALA A 64 -12.75 22.04 -3.88
N ARG A 65 -12.61 22.05 -5.20
CA ARG A 65 -11.94 21.00 -5.98
C ARG A 65 -10.84 20.37 -5.10
N HIS A 66 -11.06 19.11 -4.70
CA HIS A 66 -10.12 17.98 -4.60
C HIS A 66 -10.43 17.09 -3.38
N GLY A 67 -11.21 16.02 -3.62
CA GLY A 67 -10.97 14.76 -2.91
C GLY A 67 -9.56 14.26 -3.22
N GLY A 68 -9.10 13.24 -2.52
CA GLY A 68 -7.80 12.66 -2.78
C GLY A 68 -7.23 11.86 -1.62
N LEU A 69 -6.15 11.12 -1.92
CA LEU A 69 -5.50 10.23 -0.97
C LEU A 69 -5.01 10.97 0.28
N TYR A 70 -4.27 12.07 0.11
CA TYR A 70 -3.59 12.74 1.24
C TYR A 70 -4.53 13.46 2.21
N PRO A 71 -5.56 14.21 1.77
CA PRO A 71 -6.59 14.71 2.67
C PRO A 71 -7.30 13.59 3.46
N ASN A 72 -7.57 12.45 2.81
CA ASN A 72 -8.18 11.30 3.48
C ASN A 72 -7.22 10.64 4.49
N MET A 73 -5.92 10.57 4.18
CA MET A 73 -4.90 10.14 5.14
C MET A 73 -4.79 11.10 6.34
N GLN A 74 -4.95 12.40 6.12
CA GLN A 74 -5.01 13.38 7.20
C GLN A 74 -6.22 13.16 8.09
N LEU A 75 -7.42 13.00 7.49
CA LEU A 75 -8.64 12.71 8.23
C LEU A 75 -8.50 11.46 9.10
N ALA A 76 -7.89 10.40 8.56
CA ALA A 76 -7.61 9.18 9.29
C ALA A 76 -6.63 9.39 10.46
N LEU A 77 -5.54 10.14 10.26
CA LEU A 77 -4.60 10.48 11.33
C LEU A 77 -5.26 11.30 12.44
N ASP A 78 -6.09 12.28 12.08
CA ASP A 78 -6.78 13.14 13.04
C ASP A 78 -7.73 12.30 13.92
N ALA A 79 -8.46 11.37 13.31
CA ALA A 79 -9.41 10.48 13.97
C ALA A 79 -8.74 9.38 14.83
N ALA A 80 -7.52 8.96 14.50
CA ALA A 80 -6.83 7.91 15.24
C ALA A 80 -6.46 8.34 16.67
N ALA A 81 -6.42 7.39 17.61
CA ALA A 81 -5.90 7.68 18.96
C ALA A 81 -4.39 8.02 18.93
N GLU A 82 -3.88 8.71 19.96
CA GLU A 82 -2.46 9.09 20.00
C GLU A 82 -1.53 7.89 20.26
N ASP A 83 -1.99 6.91 21.02
CA ASP A 83 -1.21 5.75 21.48
C ASP A 83 -1.34 4.53 20.56
N VAL A 84 -1.96 4.67 19.39
CA VAL A 84 -2.10 3.57 18.42
C VAL A 84 -1.08 3.64 17.30
N THR A 85 -0.69 2.45 16.84
CA THR A 85 -0.10 2.28 15.52
C THR A 85 -1.21 2.18 14.47
N ILE A 86 -1.03 2.91 13.38
CA ILE A 86 -1.93 2.94 12.23
C ILE A 86 -1.33 2.15 11.07
N PHE A 87 -2.14 1.40 10.33
CA PHE A 87 -1.76 0.84 9.03
C PHE A 87 -2.60 1.50 7.92
N PHE A 88 -1.94 2.28 7.08
CA PHE A 88 -2.51 2.84 5.86
C PHE A 88 -2.37 1.85 4.71
N ILE A 89 -3.49 1.51 4.08
CA ILE A 89 -3.58 0.57 2.97
C ILE A 89 -4.54 1.09 1.89
N GLN A 90 -4.29 0.75 0.64
CA GLN A 90 -5.11 1.17 -0.50
C GLN A 90 -6.02 0.03 -1.00
N ASP A 91 -7.09 0.38 -1.69
CA ASP A 91 -8.06 -0.59 -2.22
C ASP A 91 -7.47 -1.63 -3.18
N ASP A 92 -6.35 -1.34 -3.84
CA ASP A 92 -5.65 -2.27 -4.74
C ASP A 92 -4.52 -3.06 -4.07
N MET A 93 -4.56 -3.18 -2.75
CA MET A 93 -3.64 -4.00 -1.97
C MET A 93 -4.36 -5.22 -1.36
N GLN A 94 -3.58 -6.21 -0.94
CA GLN A 94 -4.06 -7.42 -0.29
C GLN A 94 -3.06 -7.91 0.74
N LEU A 95 -3.57 -8.43 1.86
CA LEU A 95 -2.80 -9.21 2.82
C LEU A 95 -2.71 -10.68 2.38
N VAL A 96 -1.57 -11.31 2.67
CA VAL A 96 -1.27 -12.69 2.23
C VAL A 96 -0.98 -13.65 3.38
N ARG A 97 -0.92 -13.16 4.62
CA ARG A 97 -0.67 -13.95 5.82
C ARG A 97 -1.24 -13.25 7.03
N ASP A 98 -1.46 -14.01 8.08
CA ASP A 98 -1.99 -13.49 9.34
C ASP A 98 -1.04 -12.48 9.98
N PHE A 99 -1.62 -11.43 10.56
CA PHE A 99 -1.00 -10.48 11.46
C PHE A 99 -1.15 -11.00 12.89
N THR A 100 -0.03 -11.43 13.47
CA THR A 100 0.01 -12.13 14.75
C THR A 100 0.43 -11.23 15.92
N SER A 101 0.38 -11.76 17.14
CA SER A 101 0.96 -11.08 18.31
C SER A 101 2.44 -10.78 18.15
N ASP A 102 3.20 -11.68 17.53
CA ASP A 102 4.65 -11.51 17.30
C ASP A 102 4.92 -10.35 16.34
N ASP A 103 4.05 -10.19 15.35
CA ASP A 103 4.12 -9.08 14.40
C ASP A 103 3.86 -7.73 15.11
N ARG A 104 2.90 -7.69 16.04
CA ARG A 104 2.65 -6.51 16.88
C ARG A 104 3.84 -6.19 17.78
N GLN A 105 4.36 -7.18 18.50
CA GLN A 105 5.54 -7.02 19.36
C GLN A 105 6.76 -6.54 18.57
N TYR A 106 6.96 -7.05 17.35
CA TYR A 106 8.01 -6.58 16.46
C TYR A 106 7.85 -5.08 16.15
N ILE A 107 6.64 -4.63 15.79
CA ILE A 107 6.39 -3.24 15.42
C ILE A 107 6.65 -2.32 16.62
N ASP A 108 6.17 -2.70 17.80
CA ASP A 108 6.38 -1.95 19.04
C ASP A 108 7.89 -1.89 19.39
N ALA A 109 8.61 -3.01 19.23
CA ALA A 109 10.05 -3.08 19.43
C ALA A 109 10.81 -2.22 18.40
N PHE A 110 10.37 -2.19 17.14
CA PHE A 110 10.98 -1.35 16.11
C PHE A 110 10.87 0.13 16.46
N PHE A 111 9.68 0.60 16.82
CA PHE A 111 9.50 2.01 17.19
C PHE A 111 10.22 2.34 18.51
N THR A 112 10.29 1.41 19.44
CA THR A 112 11.08 1.57 20.68
C THR A 112 12.58 1.70 20.38
N HIS A 113 13.12 0.83 19.51
CA HIS A 113 14.54 0.82 19.15
C HIS A 113 14.94 2.04 18.32
N TYR A 114 14.11 2.42 17.34
CA TYR A 114 14.29 3.61 16.51
C TYR A 114 13.34 4.73 16.97
N ASP A 115 13.70 5.39 18.05
CA ASP A 115 12.91 6.43 18.74
C ASP A 115 12.49 7.62 17.86
N LYS A 116 13.25 7.91 16.80
CA LYS A 116 12.93 8.95 15.82
C LYS A 116 12.10 8.48 14.62
N ALA A 117 11.93 7.17 14.41
CA ALA A 117 11.18 6.67 13.25
C ALA A 117 9.67 6.91 13.45
N ALA A 118 8.98 7.44 12.45
CA ALA A 118 7.51 7.54 12.48
C ALA A 118 6.82 6.54 11.54
N PHE A 119 7.58 5.91 10.65
CA PHE A 119 7.07 5.08 9.56
C PHE A 119 7.82 3.74 9.48
N LEU A 120 7.09 2.68 9.15
CA LEU A 120 7.58 1.34 8.85
C LEU A 120 6.87 0.81 7.59
N HIS A 121 7.63 0.36 6.60
CA HIS A 121 7.10 -0.16 5.35
C HIS A 121 6.75 -1.66 5.49
N PRO A 122 5.46 -2.05 5.35
CA PRO A 122 4.98 -3.39 5.64
C PRO A 122 4.80 -4.30 4.42
N MET A 123 5.22 -3.85 3.23
CA MET A 123 4.90 -4.53 1.98
C MET A 123 6.10 -5.27 1.40
N PHE A 124 5.82 -6.30 0.61
CA PHE A 124 6.85 -6.98 -0.18
C PHE A 124 7.51 -6.02 -1.18
N LEU A 125 8.79 -6.27 -1.49
CA LEU A 125 9.50 -5.54 -2.52
C LEU A 125 9.06 -6.00 -3.91
N ARG A 126 9.06 -5.07 -4.87
CA ARG A 126 8.60 -5.34 -6.24
C ARG A 126 9.74 -5.95 -7.06
N GLY A 127 9.54 -7.11 -7.69
CA GLY A 127 10.58 -7.82 -8.44
C GLY A 127 11.20 -7.02 -9.59
N ARG A 128 10.45 -6.10 -10.20
CA ARG A 128 10.98 -5.18 -11.24
C ARG A 128 12.11 -4.28 -10.74
N ARG A 129 12.18 -4.06 -9.42
CA ARG A 129 13.19 -3.25 -8.75
C ARG A 129 14.25 -4.10 -8.05
N ASN A 130 14.20 -5.43 -8.13
CA ASN A 130 15.09 -6.34 -7.40
C ASN A 130 16.59 -6.00 -7.57
N ARG A 131 17.05 -5.73 -8.80
CA ARG A 131 18.45 -5.31 -9.04
C ARG A 131 18.81 -4.02 -8.29
N ARG A 132 17.91 -3.04 -8.28
CA ARG A 132 18.06 -1.80 -7.51
C ARG A 132 18.04 -2.12 -6.01
N ASP A 133 17.03 -2.84 -5.54
CA ASP A 133 16.80 -3.04 -4.12
C ASP A 133 17.97 -3.79 -3.47
N ARG A 134 18.55 -4.80 -4.15
CA ARG A 134 19.79 -5.48 -3.71
C ARG A 134 20.98 -4.53 -3.51
N ARG A 135 21.07 -3.48 -4.32
CA ARG A 135 22.16 -2.51 -4.23
C ARG A 135 22.00 -1.58 -3.03
N ILE A 136 20.79 -1.06 -2.81
CA ILE A 136 20.58 0.07 -1.89
C ILE A 136 19.89 -0.28 -0.57
N THR A 137 19.29 -1.47 -0.47
CA THR A 137 18.55 -1.92 0.72
C THR A 137 19.44 -2.82 1.55
N LYS A 138 19.77 -2.39 2.77
CA LYS A 138 20.71 -3.08 3.68
C LYS A 138 20.03 -3.44 4.98
N LEU A 139 20.36 -4.62 5.50
CA LEU A 139 19.94 -5.05 6.82
C LEU A 139 20.69 -4.22 7.86
N ALA A 140 19.97 -3.71 8.87
CA ALA A 140 20.57 -3.02 9.99
C ALA A 140 21.36 -4.03 10.86
N PRO A 141 22.50 -3.62 11.45
CA PRO A 141 23.36 -4.52 12.20
C PRO A 141 22.78 -4.91 13.58
N ASP A 142 21.90 -4.08 14.13
CA ASP A 142 21.46 -4.11 15.54
C ASP A 142 19.97 -4.42 15.72
N PHE A 143 19.20 -4.45 14.63
CA PHE A 143 17.79 -4.79 14.64
C PHE A 143 17.41 -5.44 13.30
N PRO A 144 16.56 -6.48 13.27
CA PRO A 144 16.17 -7.15 12.02
C PRO A 144 15.21 -6.27 11.21
N VAL A 145 15.73 -5.21 10.58
CA VAL A 145 15.02 -4.28 9.68
C VAL A 145 15.92 -3.88 8.53
N TYR A 146 15.35 -3.59 7.35
CA TYR A 146 16.13 -3.01 6.27
C TYR A 146 16.00 -1.49 6.21
N PHE A 147 17.06 -0.82 5.81
CA PHE A 147 17.04 0.58 5.42
C PHE A 147 17.56 0.77 4.00
N ARG A 148 17.06 1.80 3.33
CA ARG A 148 17.65 2.29 2.08
C ARG A 148 18.73 3.32 2.39
N GLU A 149 19.91 3.16 1.80
CA GLU A 149 21.06 4.02 2.13
C GLU A 149 21.16 5.28 1.28
N GLN A 150 20.66 5.26 0.04
CA GLN A 150 20.81 6.38 -0.88
C GLN A 150 19.53 6.62 -1.69
N PRO A 151 19.09 7.89 -1.83
CA PRO A 151 18.04 8.22 -2.79
C PRO A 151 18.62 8.13 -4.20
N GLU A 152 17.93 7.45 -5.12
CA GLU A 152 18.36 7.37 -6.52
C GLU A 152 18.08 8.66 -7.30
N LYS A 153 17.22 9.51 -6.75
CA LYS A 153 16.84 10.81 -7.28
C LYS A 153 17.17 11.88 -6.25
N LYS A 154 17.02 13.14 -6.61
CA LYS A 154 17.18 14.27 -5.68
C LYS A 154 16.10 14.34 -4.58
N ASN A 155 15.17 13.38 -4.51
CA ASN A 155 14.08 13.38 -3.54
C ASN A 155 14.14 12.18 -2.61
N TRP A 156 13.49 12.30 -1.44
CA TRP A 156 13.54 11.31 -0.37
C TRP A 156 12.48 10.21 -0.50
N ARG A 157 11.73 10.20 -1.61
CA ARG A 157 10.72 9.17 -1.92
C ARG A 157 11.34 7.78 -1.79
N ASP A 158 10.54 6.81 -1.33
CA ASP A 158 10.98 5.43 -1.09
C ASP A 158 11.95 5.27 0.11
N LEU A 159 12.47 6.35 0.73
CA LEU A 159 13.44 6.31 1.84
C LEU A 159 12.84 6.72 3.19
N SER A 160 12.06 7.79 3.21
CA SER A 160 11.48 8.36 4.44
C SER A 160 9.97 8.15 4.54
N TYR A 161 9.30 7.83 3.43
CA TYR A 161 7.84 7.71 3.36
C TYR A 161 7.37 6.94 2.10
N VAL A 162 6.24 6.23 2.25
CA VAL A 162 5.38 5.65 1.19
C VAL A 162 3.92 5.69 1.67
N ASP A 163 2.94 5.59 0.75
CA ASP A 163 1.52 5.70 1.12
C ASP A 163 0.96 4.43 1.81
N GLY A 164 1.43 3.25 1.43
CA GLY A 164 1.10 1.98 2.10
C GLY A 164 2.05 1.72 3.27
N VAL A 165 1.73 2.23 4.45
CA VAL A 165 2.71 2.35 5.55
C VAL A 165 2.09 2.09 6.91
N ILE A 166 2.90 1.55 7.82
CA ILE A 166 2.59 1.52 9.24
C ILE A 166 3.16 2.79 9.87
N ALA A 167 2.32 3.56 10.54
CA ALA A 167 2.66 4.85 11.13
C ALA A 167 2.42 4.88 12.64
N HIS A 168 3.31 5.55 13.38
CA HIS A 168 3.13 5.80 14.80
C HIS A 168 2.34 7.10 15.01
N ALA A 169 1.05 7.00 15.35
CA ALA A 169 0.14 8.16 15.42
C ALA A 169 0.66 9.26 16.35
N GLY A 170 1.05 8.89 17.58
CA GLY A 170 1.55 9.84 18.57
C GLY A 170 2.79 10.63 18.13
N ARG A 171 3.71 10.02 17.39
CA ARG A 171 4.90 10.72 16.86
C ARG A 171 4.52 11.70 15.76
N LEU A 172 3.61 11.30 14.87
CA LEU A 172 3.09 12.19 13.83
C LEU A 172 2.38 13.40 14.45
N LYS A 173 1.48 13.15 15.41
CA LYS A 173 0.73 14.21 16.12
C LYS A 173 1.65 15.13 16.93
N ALA A 174 2.60 14.58 17.67
CA ALA A 174 3.58 15.37 18.44
C ALA A 174 4.46 16.26 17.55
N ALA A 175 4.75 15.83 16.31
CA ALA A 175 5.49 16.60 15.34
C ALA A 175 4.61 17.59 14.52
N ASN A 176 3.31 17.68 14.81
CA ASN A 176 2.33 18.41 14.00
C ASN A 176 2.39 18.02 12.51
N TRP A 177 2.60 16.73 12.23
CA TRP A 177 2.64 16.21 10.88
C TRP A 177 1.35 16.53 10.13
N GLN A 178 1.49 16.94 8.87
CA GLN A 178 0.36 17.14 7.96
C GLN A 178 0.64 16.44 6.62
N PHE A 179 -0.29 15.61 6.18
CA PHE A 179 -0.22 15.02 4.83
C PHE A 179 -0.41 16.11 3.78
N VAL A 180 0.53 16.18 2.83
CA VAL A 180 0.52 17.14 1.73
C VAL A 180 0.32 16.42 0.39
N GLU A 181 -0.03 17.15 -0.66
CA GLU A 181 -0.25 16.52 -1.96
C GLU A 181 1.06 15.95 -2.54
N GLY A 182 1.09 14.64 -2.75
CA GLY A 182 2.14 13.91 -3.45
C GLY A 182 3.15 13.19 -2.54
N GLU A 183 3.46 11.94 -2.88
CA GLU A 183 4.35 11.07 -2.10
C GLU A 183 5.76 11.67 -1.93
N ALA A 184 6.26 12.39 -2.94
CA ALA A 184 7.57 13.02 -2.87
C ALA A 184 7.60 14.18 -1.85
N ALA A 185 6.55 15.00 -1.79
CA ALA A 185 6.47 16.11 -0.86
C ALA A 185 6.36 15.61 0.59
N ASN A 186 5.57 14.57 0.83
CA ASN A 186 5.53 13.89 2.12
C ASN A 186 6.89 13.28 2.47
N ALA A 187 7.56 12.61 1.53
CA ALA A 187 8.88 12.07 1.80
C ALA A 187 9.92 13.14 2.16
N ASP A 188 9.90 14.27 1.47
CA ASP A 188 10.80 15.40 1.76
C ASP A 188 10.50 16.01 3.13
N GLN A 189 9.22 16.16 3.51
CA GLN A 189 8.79 16.58 4.84
C GLN A 189 9.26 15.59 5.93
N ALA A 190 9.02 14.29 5.72
CA ALA A 190 9.36 13.23 6.67
C ALA A 190 10.86 13.14 6.93
N ALA A 191 11.69 13.37 5.90
CA ALA A 191 13.15 13.35 6.04
C ALA A 191 13.70 14.44 6.97
N GLY A 192 12.99 15.57 7.10
CA GLY A 192 13.36 16.65 8.02
C GLY A 192 12.85 16.45 9.46
N LEU A 193 11.79 15.67 9.64
CA LEU A 193 11.10 15.52 10.94
C LEU A 193 11.42 14.20 11.65
N PHE A 194 11.68 13.13 10.91
CA PHE A 194 11.76 11.78 11.44
C PHE A 194 13.05 11.05 11.02
N GLY A 195 13.32 9.96 11.72
CA GLY A 195 14.32 8.96 11.32
C GLY A 195 13.91 8.24 10.02
N LYS A 196 14.83 7.43 9.50
CA LYS A 196 14.59 6.63 8.28
C LYS A 196 13.37 5.72 8.46
N MET A 197 12.60 5.55 7.39
CA MET A 197 11.55 4.54 7.34
C MET A 197 12.20 3.16 7.20
N GLY A 198 11.94 2.29 8.18
CA GLY A 198 12.35 0.90 8.11
C GLY A 198 11.55 0.13 7.05
N ILE A 199 12.14 -0.91 6.47
CA ILE A 199 11.42 -1.90 5.66
C ILE A 199 11.38 -3.18 6.47
N TRP A 200 10.16 -3.58 6.83
CA TRP A 200 9.93 -4.74 7.66
C TRP A 200 10.38 -6.02 6.93
N PRO A 201 11.21 -6.89 7.52
CA PRO A 201 11.62 -8.12 6.85
C PRO A 201 10.54 -9.19 6.78
N TYR A 202 9.42 -9.01 7.49
CA TYR A 202 8.30 -9.94 7.44
C TYR A 202 7.06 -9.21 6.92
N PRO A 203 7.08 -8.68 5.68
CA PRO A 203 5.92 -8.04 5.12
C PRO A 203 4.71 -8.99 5.07
N LEU A 204 3.53 -8.40 5.04
CA LEU A 204 2.26 -9.11 5.01
C LEU A 204 1.31 -8.63 3.93
N ALA A 205 1.58 -7.49 3.29
CA ALA A 205 0.74 -6.89 2.27
C ALA A 205 1.47 -6.68 0.95
N MET A 206 0.72 -6.65 -0.15
CA MET A 206 1.25 -6.30 -1.47
C MET A 206 0.19 -5.68 -2.37
N PHE A 207 0.64 -4.83 -3.30
CA PHE A 207 -0.21 -4.34 -4.39
C PHE A 207 -0.59 -5.47 -5.32
N LEU A 208 -1.85 -5.51 -5.73
CA LEU A 208 -2.34 -6.45 -6.72
C LEU A 208 -1.70 -6.18 -8.09
N PRO A 209 -1.37 -7.23 -8.85
CA PRO A 209 -0.91 -7.08 -10.21
C PRO A 209 -2.07 -6.76 -11.18
N GLU A 210 -1.68 -6.18 -12.30
CA GLU A 210 -2.48 -5.94 -13.50
C GLU A 210 -3.75 -5.11 -13.25
N VAL A 211 -3.69 -4.18 -12.29
CA VAL A 211 -4.80 -3.29 -11.93
C VAL A 211 -5.25 -2.46 -13.15
N PRO A 212 -6.56 -2.44 -13.48
CA PRO A 212 -7.10 -1.62 -14.54
C PRO A 212 -7.05 -0.14 -14.17
N VAL A 213 -7.12 0.72 -15.19
CA VAL A 213 -7.27 2.15 -14.94
C VAL A 213 -8.71 2.39 -14.52
N TYR A 214 -8.93 3.25 -13.53
CA TYR A 214 -10.27 3.62 -13.12
C TYR A 214 -11.09 4.14 -14.32
N ARG A 215 -12.36 3.69 -14.44
CA ARG A 215 -13.32 4.03 -15.50
C ARG A 215 -13.49 5.53 -15.76
N GLY A 216 -13.23 6.41 -14.79
CA GLY A 216 -13.37 7.86 -14.91
C GLY A 216 -12.09 8.66 -15.23
N LYS A 217 -10.91 8.05 -15.32
CA LYS A 217 -9.73 8.72 -15.91
C LYS A 217 -9.80 8.60 -17.43
N HIS A 218 -9.18 9.53 -18.17
CA HIS A 218 -9.09 9.44 -19.64
C HIS A 218 -8.49 8.08 -20.05
N LYS A 219 -9.36 7.17 -20.49
CA LYS A 219 -8.99 5.85 -20.99
C LYS A 219 -8.68 5.97 -22.48
N THR A 220 -7.40 5.87 -22.82
CA THR A 220 -7.03 5.73 -24.23
C THR A 220 -7.54 4.38 -24.74
N THR A 221 -7.76 4.27 -26.06
CA THR A 221 -8.17 3.01 -26.70
C THR A 221 -7.23 1.85 -26.37
N ALA A 222 -5.92 2.14 -26.23
CA ALA A 222 -4.92 1.16 -25.82
C ALA A 222 -5.15 0.60 -24.40
N VAL A 223 -5.60 1.44 -23.45
CA VAL A 223 -5.94 1.01 -22.09
C VAL A 223 -7.20 0.17 -22.10
N ALA A 224 -8.24 0.60 -22.81
CA ALA A 224 -9.49 -0.15 -22.94
C ALA A 224 -9.26 -1.54 -23.55
N LEU A 225 -8.37 -1.64 -24.55
CA LEU A 225 -7.99 -2.92 -25.15
C LEU A 225 -7.20 -3.81 -24.20
N ALA A 226 -6.26 -3.23 -23.43
CA ALA A 226 -5.50 -3.98 -22.42
C ALA A 226 -6.42 -4.55 -21.33
N GLU A 227 -7.38 -3.75 -20.84
CA GLU A 227 -8.40 -4.20 -19.87
C GLU A 227 -9.28 -5.30 -20.45
N ARG A 228 -9.70 -5.19 -21.71
CA ARG A 228 -10.48 -6.24 -22.38
C ARG A 228 -9.72 -7.56 -22.46
N TRP A 229 -8.41 -7.53 -22.66
CA TRP A 229 -7.58 -8.74 -22.77
C TRP A 229 -7.24 -9.37 -21.43
N ALA A 230 -6.95 -8.56 -20.40
CA ALA A 230 -6.56 -9.06 -19.08
C ALA A 230 -7.75 -9.32 -18.14
N GLY A 231 -8.90 -8.72 -18.43
CA GLY A 231 -10.04 -8.64 -17.51
C GLY A 231 -9.91 -7.46 -16.54
N THR A 232 -10.98 -7.20 -15.80
CA THR A 232 -11.06 -6.09 -14.83
C THR A 232 -11.13 -6.55 -13.37
N ASP A 233 -11.25 -7.85 -13.15
CA ASP A 233 -11.33 -8.42 -11.80
C ASP A 233 -9.96 -8.40 -11.11
N PRO A 234 -9.94 -8.25 -9.77
CA PRO A 234 -8.72 -8.34 -8.99
C PRO A 234 -7.97 -9.64 -9.29
N LYS A 235 -6.67 -9.54 -9.57
CA LYS A 235 -5.78 -10.71 -9.67
C LYS A 235 -5.27 -11.05 -8.27
N ALA A 236 -6.17 -11.58 -7.44
CA ALA A 236 -5.94 -11.84 -6.02
C ALA A 236 -4.70 -12.71 -5.79
N PHE A 237 -4.00 -12.45 -4.69
CA PHE A 237 -2.97 -13.36 -4.18
C PHE A 237 -3.61 -14.56 -3.49
N ARG A 238 -2.95 -15.70 -3.55
CA ARG A 238 -3.27 -16.83 -2.67
C ARG A 238 -2.72 -16.53 -1.28
N ASP A 239 -3.50 -16.88 -0.26
CA ASP A 239 -3.05 -16.83 1.13
C ASP A 239 -1.87 -17.81 1.35
N MET A 240 -0.84 -17.37 2.08
CA MET A 240 0.29 -18.19 2.49
C MET A 240 -0.18 -19.16 3.56
N ASN A 241 0.14 -20.44 3.41
CA ASN A 241 -0.11 -21.41 4.49
C ASN A 241 0.96 -21.32 5.59
N GLU A 242 0.72 -21.98 6.72
CA GLU A 242 1.62 -21.97 7.89
C GLU A 242 3.07 -22.34 7.53
N ALA A 243 3.28 -23.40 6.73
CA ALA A 243 4.61 -23.85 6.33
C ALA A 243 5.32 -22.82 5.42
N GLU A 244 4.57 -22.12 4.56
CA GLU A 244 5.10 -21.04 3.72
C GLU A 244 5.49 -19.83 4.55
N VAL A 245 4.66 -19.45 5.54
CA VAL A 245 4.95 -18.36 6.48
C VAL A 245 6.18 -18.69 7.33
N GLU A 246 6.27 -19.91 7.86
CA GLU A 246 7.42 -20.36 8.65
C GLU A 246 8.70 -20.30 7.84
N ARG A 247 8.71 -20.91 6.65
CA ARG A 247 9.87 -20.87 5.74
C ARG A 247 10.25 -19.44 5.36
N PHE A 248 9.26 -18.57 5.16
CA PHE A 248 9.50 -17.16 4.85
C PHE A 248 10.12 -16.40 6.02
N LYS A 249 9.63 -16.60 7.25
CA LYS A 249 10.16 -15.96 8.46
C LYS A 249 11.56 -16.49 8.82
N GLN A 250 11.87 -17.76 8.53
CA GLN A 250 13.16 -18.39 8.81
C GLN A 250 14.25 -18.16 7.73
N ARG A 251 13.91 -17.51 6.60
CA ARG A 251 14.88 -17.28 5.52
C ARG A 251 16.08 -16.45 6.00
N ASP A 252 17.21 -16.55 5.30
CA ASP A 252 18.32 -15.61 5.46
C ASP A 252 17.84 -14.18 5.14
N LEU A 253 17.95 -13.25 6.10
CA LEU A 253 17.51 -11.88 5.90
C LEU A 253 18.32 -11.14 4.83
N ASN A 254 19.49 -11.62 4.41
CA ASN A 254 20.15 -11.08 3.21
C ASN A 254 19.37 -11.37 1.91
N GLN A 255 18.44 -12.33 1.94
CA GLN A 255 17.43 -12.52 0.92
C GLN A 255 16.26 -11.54 1.15
N LEU A 256 16.25 -10.48 0.34
CA LEU A 256 15.18 -9.48 0.37
C LEU A 256 13.79 -10.11 0.11
N PRO A 257 12.72 -9.63 0.78
CA PRO A 257 11.37 -10.14 0.64
C PRO A 257 10.70 -9.63 -0.64
N VAL A 258 11.19 -10.09 -1.80
CA VAL A 258 10.63 -9.76 -3.12
C VAL A 258 9.37 -10.59 -3.38
N ALA A 259 8.24 -9.93 -3.68
CA ALA A 259 6.93 -10.55 -3.80
C ALA A 259 6.93 -11.82 -4.67
N GLU A 260 7.47 -11.72 -5.89
CA GLU A 260 7.42 -12.82 -6.88
C GLU A 260 8.18 -14.08 -6.47
N HIS A 261 8.98 -14.03 -5.40
CA HIS A 261 9.68 -15.18 -4.83
C HIS A 261 8.88 -15.90 -3.73
N PHE A 262 7.88 -15.25 -3.15
CA PHE A 262 7.20 -15.74 -1.94
C PHE A 262 5.68 -15.82 -2.07
N ILE A 263 5.07 -15.04 -2.98
CA ILE A 263 3.62 -15.02 -3.18
C ILE A 263 3.25 -15.23 -4.65
N ASP A 264 2.09 -15.86 -4.84
CA ASP A 264 1.52 -16.18 -6.14
C ASP A 264 0.07 -15.70 -6.22
N CYS A 265 -0.41 -15.45 -7.44
CA CYS A 265 -1.80 -15.10 -7.69
C CYS A 265 -2.65 -16.34 -7.97
N GLU A 266 -3.94 -16.26 -7.62
CA GLU A 266 -4.93 -17.29 -7.96
C GLU A 266 -5.11 -17.40 -9.49
N ALA A 267 -5.04 -16.26 -10.17
CA ALA A 267 -5.05 -16.18 -11.62
C ALA A 267 -3.63 -16.06 -12.20
N PRO A 268 -3.37 -16.59 -13.41
CA PRO A 268 -2.10 -16.36 -14.10
C PRO A 268 -1.83 -14.86 -14.33
N VAL A 269 -0.65 -14.40 -13.93
CA VAL A 269 -0.20 -13.01 -14.10
C VAL A 269 1.24 -12.95 -14.60
N LYS A 270 1.60 -11.85 -15.26
CA LYS A 270 2.96 -11.68 -15.78
C LYS A 270 3.95 -11.37 -14.65
N LYS A 271 5.03 -12.16 -14.58
CA LYS A 271 6.18 -11.91 -13.69
C LYS A 271 7.35 -11.25 -14.45
N PRO A 272 8.09 -10.31 -13.84
CA PRO A 272 7.80 -9.66 -12.56
C PRO A 272 6.49 -8.84 -12.64
N PHE A 273 5.76 -8.75 -11.53
CA PHE A 273 4.39 -8.22 -11.48
C PHE A 273 4.27 -6.82 -12.09
N HIS A 274 3.17 -6.61 -12.83
CA HIS A 274 2.84 -5.36 -13.50
C HIS A 274 1.67 -4.67 -12.82
N TYR A 275 1.87 -3.66 -11.97
CA TYR A 275 0.77 -2.99 -11.21
C TYR A 275 -0.14 -2.06 -12.04
N SER A 276 -0.04 -2.11 -13.36
CA SER A 276 -0.98 -1.46 -14.28
C SER A 276 -1.10 -2.30 -15.53
N VAL A 277 -2.33 -2.63 -15.90
CA VAL A 277 -2.65 -3.57 -16.98
C VAL A 277 -2.01 -3.20 -18.32
N VAL A 278 -1.99 -1.91 -18.67
CA VAL A 278 -1.42 -1.46 -19.96
C VAL A 278 0.08 -1.75 -20.07
N ASN A 279 0.78 -1.81 -18.92
CA ASN A 279 2.21 -2.11 -18.91
C ASN A 279 2.50 -3.58 -19.23
N VAL A 280 1.53 -4.49 -19.16
CA VAL A 280 1.67 -5.92 -19.50
C VAL A 280 1.98 -6.09 -20.98
N TYR A 281 1.35 -5.26 -21.82
CA TYR A 281 1.39 -5.29 -23.28
C TYR A 281 2.26 -4.16 -23.86
N PRO A 282 3.51 -4.42 -24.28
CA PRO A 282 4.46 -3.37 -24.66
C PRO A 282 3.97 -2.46 -25.80
N LEU A 283 3.30 -3.02 -26.81
CA LEU A 283 2.76 -2.25 -27.93
C LEU A 283 1.64 -1.29 -27.49
N LEU A 284 0.72 -1.77 -26.65
CA LEU A 284 -0.34 -0.93 -26.10
C LEU A 284 0.21 0.16 -25.18
N ARG A 285 1.28 -0.13 -24.43
CA ARG A 285 1.98 0.88 -23.63
C ARG A 285 2.57 2.00 -24.48
N VAL A 286 3.21 1.67 -25.59
CA VAL A 286 3.77 2.67 -26.52
C VAL A 286 2.64 3.51 -27.10
N TRP A 287 1.57 2.88 -27.58
CA TRP A 287 0.40 3.58 -28.10
C TRP A 287 -0.22 4.51 -27.05
N HIS A 288 -0.48 4.01 -25.84
CA HIS A 288 -1.00 4.82 -24.74
C HIS A 288 -0.18 6.08 -24.48
N LYS A 289 1.16 5.97 -24.44
CA LYS A 289 2.06 7.12 -24.26
C LYS A 289 2.00 8.11 -25.42
N LEU A 290 1.94 7.63 -26.66
CA LEU A 290 1.81 8.49 -27.84
C LEU A 290 0.48 9.25 -27.82
N THR A 291 -0.62 8.57 -27.47
CA THR A 291 -1.92 9.22 -27.34
C THR A 291 -1.91 10.30 -26.26
N GLN A 292 -1.32 10.03 -25.09
CA GLN A 292 -1.19 11.03 -24.02
C GLN A 292 -0.32 12.22 -24.40
N TRP A 293 0.68 12.05 -25.27
CA TRP A 293 1.54 13.13 -25.73
C TRP A 293 0.85 14.05 -26.75
N LEU A 294 -0.12 13.51 -27.49
CA LEU A 294 -0.87 14.23 -28.52
C LEU A 294 -2.17 14.89 -28.01
N SER A 295 -2.53 14.65 -26.74
CA SER A 295 -3.75 15.19 -26.09
C SER A 295 -3.39 16.36 -25.19
#